data_AF-A0A7S1RQB6-F1
#
_entry.id   AF-A0A7S1RQB6-F1
#
_cell.length_a   1.000
_cell.length_b   1.000
_cell.length_c   1.000
_cell.angle_alpha   90.00
_cell.angle_beta   90.00
_cell.angle_gamma   90.00
#
_symmetry.space_group_name_H-M   'P 1'
#
loop_
_entity.id
_entity.type
_entity.pdbx_description
1 polymer ?
#
loop_
_entity_poly.entity_id
_entity_poly.type
_entity_poly.pdbx_seq_one_letter_code
_entity_poly.pdbx_strand_id
1 'polypeptide(L)'
;AVCLPRVLKPGEDRLWRFYRRLQADALVVRSAGALYQLLELDEPSGPSLAGQRAGGGPSVVGDFSLNAANALSAAAFLGMPGLERLTPAHDLNVDQVCQLARGPG
;
A
#
# COMPACT_ATOMS: atom_id res chain seq x y z
N ALA A 1 -2.34 11.02 -7.59
CA ALA A 1 -1.93 9.65 -7.18
C ALA A 1 -1.29 8.93 -8.36
N VAL A 2 -0.23 8.16 -8.14
CA VAL A 2 0.44 7.34 -9.17
C VAL A 2 0.29 5.86 -8.80
N CYS A 3 -0.15 5.05 -9.76
CA CYS A 3 -0.32 3.62 -9.56
C CYS A 3 0.95 2.86 -9.92
N LEU A 4 1.34 1.94 -9.03
CA LEU A 4 2.46 1.05 -9.29
C LEU A 4 2.04 -0.13 -10.19
N PRO A 5 2.99 -0.73 -10.92
CA PRO A 5 2.72 -1.94 -11.67
C PRO A 5 2.32 -3.07 -10.72
N ARG A 6 1.44 -3.95 -11.17
CA ARG A 6 0.99 -5.10 -10.38
C ARG A 6 2.04 -6.21 -10.29
N VAL A 7 2.85 -6.34 -11.34
CA VAL A 7 3.92 -7.32 -11.46
C VAL A 7 5.20 -6.57 -11.76
N LEU A 8 6.25 -6.88 -11.01
CA LEU A 8 7.61 -6.45 -11.29
C LEU A 8 8.43 -7.64 -11.70
N LYS A 9 9.16 -7.46 -12.79
CA LYS A 9 10.04 -8.49 -13.32
C LYS A 9 11.37 -8.44 -12.57
N PRO A 10 12.09 -9.57 -12.51
CA PRO A 10 13.46 -9.60 -12.01
C PRO A 10 14.32 -8.52 -12.69
N GLY A 11 15.06 -7.74 -11.90
CA GLY A 11 15.93 -6.66 -12.38
C GLY A 11 15.26 -5.28 -12.54
N GLU A 12 13.97 -5.14 -12.25
CA GLU A 12 13.24 -3.86 -12.32
C GLU A 12 13.26 -3.05 -11.01
N ASP A 13 14.17 -3.35 -10.07
CA ASP A 13 14.26 -2.70 -8.74
C ASP A 13 14.42 -1.17 -8.80
N ARG A 14 14.92 -0.65 -9.94
CA ARG A 14 15.05 0.79 -10.18
C ARG A 14 13.71 1.51 -10.21
N LEU A 15 12.61 0.82 -10.54
CA LEU A 15 11.27 1.40 -10.57
C LEU A 15 10.83 1.89 -9.19
N TRP A 16 11.19 1.21 -8.11
CA TRP A 16 10.88 1.66 -6.74
C TRP A 16 11.46 3.03 -6.42
N ARG A 17 12.74 3.19 -6.77
CA ARG A 17 13.44 4.46 -6.57
C ARG A 17 12.85 5.57 -7.43
N PHE A 18 12.42 5.23 -8.64
CA PHE A 18 11.71 6.18 -9.51
C PHE A 18 10.38 6.64 -8.87
N TYR A 19 9.53 5.72 -8.41
CA TYR A 19 8.24 6.08 -7.81
C TYR A 19 8.37 6.93 -6.55
N ARG A 20 9.38 6.67 -5.71
CA ARG A 20 9.66 7.50 -4.52
C ARG A 20 10.12 8.92 -4.85
N ARG A 21 10.78 9.12 -6.00
CA ARG A 21 11.28 10.44 -6.44
C ARG A 21 10.26 11.27 -7.19
N LEU A 22 9.12 10.70 -7.60
CA LEU A 22 8.07 11.41 -8.32
C LEU A 22 7.41 12.54 -7.49
N GLN A 23 7.65 12.60 -6.18
CA GLN A 23 6.98 13.52 -5.25
C GLN A 23 5.45 13.55 -5.44
N ALA A 24 4.87 12.40 -5.74
CA ALA A 24 3.42 12.27 -5.83
C ALA A 24 2.79 12.49 -4.45
N ASP A 25 1.54 12.96 -4.40
CA ASP A 25 0.81 13.05 -3.13
C ASP A 25 0.45 11.65 -2.57
N ALA A 26 0.31 10.68 -3.48
CA ALA A 26 -0.10 9.32 -3.15
C ALA A 26 0.47 8.30 -4.14
N LEU A 27 0.90 7.15 -3.61
CA LEU A 27 1.26 5.95 -4.33
C LEU A 27 0.19 4.88 -4.10
N VAL A 28 -0.35 4.33 -5.20
CA VAL A 28 -1.33 3.24 -5.15
C VAL A 28 -0.63 1.92 -5.43
N VAL A 29 -0.55 1.07 -4.41
CA VAL A 29 0.03 -0.28 -4.51
C VAL A 29 -1.04 -1.31 -4.82
N ARG A 30 -0.64 -2.33 -5.59
CA ARG A 30 -1.58 -3.28 -6.23
C ARG A 30 -1.16 -4.75 -6.05
N SER A 31 -0.13 -5.01 -5.26
CA SER A 31 0.30 -6.36 -4.86
C SER A 31 1.03 -6.32 -3.51
N ALA A 32 0.96 -7.41 -2.75
CA ALA A 32 1.58 -7.48 -1.41
C ALA A 32 3.11 -7.37 -1.49
N GLY A 33 3.73 -8.01 -2.48
CA GLY A 33 5.18 -7.88 -2.70
C GLY A 33 5.60 -6.45 -3.04
N ALA A 34 4.77 -5.72 -3.79
CA ALA A 34 5.02 -4.32 -4.08
C ALA A 34 4.95 -3.43 -2.84
N LEU A 35 3.93 -3.65 -2.02
CA LEU A 35 3.77 -2.96 -0.74
C LEU A 35 4.95 -3.24 0.19
N TYR A 36 5.32 -4.50 0.33
CA TYR A 36 6.46 -4.94 1.16
C TYR A 36 7.76 -4.27 0.73
N GLN A 37 8.11 -4.34 -0.56
CA GLN A 37 9.33 -3.69 -1.07
C GLN A 37 9.29 -2.18 -0.89
N LEU A 38 8.13 -1.55 -1.13
CA LEU A 38 7.99 -0.10 -0.96
C LEU A 38 8.19 0.32 0.51
N LEU A 39 7.65 -0.43 1.47
CA LEU A 39 7.72 -0.11 2.90
C LEU A 39 9.04 -0.52 3.56
N GLU A 40 9.68 -1.61 3.13
CA GLU A 40 10.94 -2.08 3.71
C GLU A 40 12.18 -1.41 3.13
N LEU A 41 12.09 -0.72 1.98
CA LEU A 41 13.21 0.02 1.44
C LEU A 41 13.53 1.22 2.34
N ASP A 42 14.38 0.99 3.32
CA ASP A 42 14.98 2.03 4.15
C ASP A 42 16.10 2.70 3.33
N GLU A 43 15.74 3.72 2.56
CA GLU A 43 16.68 4.50 1.74
C GLU A 43 16.99 5.83 2.43
N PRO A 44 18.26 6.07 2.82
CA PRO A 44 18.66 7.27 3.55
C PRO A 44 18.54 8.56 2.73
N SER A 45 18.36 8.47 1.41
CA SER A 45 18.36 9.60 0.48
C SER A 45 17.02 9.86 -0.23
N GLY A 46 16.00 9.05 0.05
CA GLY A 46 14.64 9.23 -0.48
C GLY A 46 13.67 9.75 0.60
N PRO A 47 12.55 10.40 0.23
CA PRO A 47 11.53 10.77 1.21
C PRO A 47 11.07 9.52 1.97
N SER A 48 10.99 9.62 3.29
CA SER A 48 10.50 8.54 4.14
C SER A 48 9.05 8.20 3.77
N LEU A 49 8.77 6.93 3.58
CA LEU A 49 7.42 6.40 3.37
C LEU A 49 6.74 6.03 4.70
N ALA A 50 7.50 6.08 5.80
CA ALA A 50 7.01 5.78 7.13
C ALA A 50 6.18 6.95 7.66
N GLY A 51 4.88 6.90 7.40
CA GLY A 51 3.86 7.69 8.09
C GLY A 51 3.90 9.18 7.72
N GLN A 52 2.78 9.67 7.19
CA GLN A 52 2.47 11.08 7.35
C GLN A 52 2.43 11.39 8.86
N ARG A 53 3.51 11.99 9.38
CA ARG A 53 3.57 12.93 10.51
C ARG A 53 5.00 13.32 10.92
N ALA A 54 5.95 13.41 9.98
CA ALA A 54 7.22 14.13 10.20
C ALA A 54 8.03 14.44 8.92
N GLY A 55 7.91 13.65 7.83
CA GLY A 55 8.92 13.63 6.75
C GLY A 55 8.49 13.95 5.31
N GLY A 56 7.22 14.33 5.05
CA GLY A 56 6.79 14.83 3.74
C GLY A 56 6.73 13.83 2.55
N GLY A 57 6.70 12.52 2.79
CA GLY A 57 6.56 11.51 1.73
C GLY A 57 5.12 11.30 1.24
N PRO A 58 4.91 10.60 0.09
CA PRO A 58 3.58 10.26 -0.42
C PRO A 58 2.80 9.40 0.57
N SER A 59 1.48 9.58 0.61
CA SER A 59 0.58 8.55 1.19
C SER A 59 0.71 7.23 0.42
N VAL A 60 0.69 6.10 1.12
CA VAL A 60 0.64 4.77 0.49
C VAL A 60 -0.77 4.21 0.65
N VAL A 61 -1.40 3.85 -0.47
CA VAL A 61 -2.78 3.35 -0.52
C VAL A 61 -2.82 2.00 -1.23
N GLY A 62 -3.47 1.02 -0.61
CA GLY A 62 -3.75 -0.28 -1.21
C GLY A 62 -5.04 -0.28 -2.02
N ASP A 63 -4.98 -0.65 -3.29
CA ASP A 63 -6.19 -0.87 -4.10
C ASP A 63 -6.79 -2.26 -3.88
N PHE A 64 -7.94 -2.51 -4.51
CA PHE A 64 -8.66 -3.79 -4.41
C PHE A 64 -7.83 -5.01 -4.87
N SER A 65 -6.73 -4.81 -5.61
CA SER A 65 -5.87 -5.89 -6.11
C SER A 65 -5.05 -6.55 -5.01
N LEU A 66 -4.91 -5.93 -3.84
CA LEU A 66 -4.32 -6.56 -2.65
C LEU A 66 -5.17 -7.71 -2.11
N ASN A 67 -6.43 -7.80 -2.53
CA ASN A 67 -7.35 -8.87 -2.19
C ASN A 67 -7.60 -9.01 -0.67
N ALA A 68 -7.81 -7.88 0.01
CA ALA A 68 -8.23 -7.84 1.40
C ALA A 68 -9.71 -8.25 1.51
N ALA A 69 -9.95 -9.57 1.49
CA ALA A 69 -11.27 -10.17 1.38
C ALA A 69 -11.90 -10.57 2.72
N ASN A 70 -11.14 -10.52 3.81
CA ASN A 70 -11.61 -10.88 5.16
C ASN A 70 -10.88 -10.08 6.25
N ALA A 71 -11.39 -10.16 7.49
CA ALA A 71 -10.86 -9.40 8.62
C ALA A 71 -9.37 -9.68 8.89
N LEU A 72 -8.91 -10.92 8.70
CA LEU A 72 -7.50 -11.28 8.89
C LEU A 72 -6.61 -10.60 7.85
N SER A 73 -6.99 -10.66 6.58
CA SER A 73 -6.24 -10.00 5.49
C SER A 73 -6.24 -8.48 5.62
N ALA A 74 -7.38 -7.88 6.00
CA ALA A 74 -7.48 -6.44 6.22
C ALA A 74 -6.61 -6.00 7.41
N ALA A 75 -6.67 -6.72 8.53
CA ALA A 75 -5.83 -6.45 9.70
C ALA A 75 -4.34 -6.63 9.38
N ALA A 76 -3.96 -7.65 8.61
CA ALA A 76 -2.58 -7.88 8.22
C ALA A 76 -1.99 -6.70 7.40
N PHE A 77 -2.75 -6.16 6.45
CA PHE A 77 -2.31 -4.99 5.67
C PHE A 77 -2.35 -3.70 6.47
N LEU A 78 -3.43 -3.43 7.22
CA LEU A 78 -3.57 -2.21 8.02
C LEU A 78 -2.57 -2.16 9.19
N GLY A 79 -2.06 -3.32 9.63
CA GLY A 79 -0.98 -3.40 10.60
C GLY A 79 0.40 -3.08 10.04
N MET A 80 0.57 -2.94 8.71
CA MET A 80 1.85 -2.59 8.09
C MET A 80 2.12 -1.08 8.27
N PRO A 81 3.23 -0.69 8.94
CA PRO A 81 3.58 0.70 9.10
C PRO A 81 3.77 1.39 7.74
N GLY A 82 3.06 2.50 7.53
CA GLY A 82 3.17 3.30 6.31
C GLY A 82 2.04 3.10 5.29
N LEU A 83 1.25 2.01 5.39
CA LEU A 83 -0.01 1.90 4.64
C LEU A 83 -1.09 2.77 5.30
N GLU A 84 -1.57 3.79 4.61
CA GLU A 84 -2.54 4.75 5.16
C GLU A 84 -4.00 4.31 4.94
N ARG A 85 -4.28 3.70 3.79
CA ARG A 85 -5.63 3.23 3.41
C ARG A 85 -5.56 1.92 2.66
N LEU A 86 -6.63 1.14 2.80
CA LEU A 86 -6.81 -0.13 2.12
C LEU A 86 -8.22 -0.17 1.52
N THR A 87 -8.29 -0.51 0.24
CA THR A 87 -9.56 -0.80 -0.45
C THR A 87 -9.87 -2.29 -0.27
N PRO A 88 -11.09 -2.66 0.17
CA PRO A 88 -11.50 -4.07 0.25
C PRO A 88 -11.39 -4.79 -1.10
N ALA A 89 -11.38 -6.12 -1.06
CA ALA A 89 -11.43 -6.93 -2.29
C ALA A 89 -12.69 -6.63 -3.11
N HIS A 90 -12.56 -6.73 -4.43
CA HIS A 90 -13.62 -6.34 -5.38
C HIS A 90 -14.82 -7.31 -5.38
N ASP A 91 -14.63 -8.55 -4.95
CA ASP A 91 -15.63 -9.61 -4.95
C ASP A 91 -16.54 -9.63 -3.71
N LEU A 92 -16.40 -8.64 -2.82
CA LEU A 92 -17.21 -8.53 -1.60
C LEU A 92 -18.55 -7.84 -1.85
N ASN A 93 -19.59 -8.32 -1.18
CA ASN A 93 -20.88 -7.65 -1.12
C ASN A 93 -20.90 -6.54 -0.04
N VAL A 94 -21.98 -5.74 -0.01
CA VAL A 94 -22.12 -4.60 0.91
C VAL A 94 -21.98 -5.01 2.38
N ASP A 95 -22.61 -6.11 2.79
CA ASP A 95 -22.57 -6.58 4.18
C ASP A 95 -21.14 -6.95 4.61
N GLN A 96 -20.40 -7.63 3.73
CA GLN A 96 -19.00 -7.99 3.95
C GLN A 96 -18.11 -6.74 4.03
N VAL A 97 -18.30 -5.76 3.16
CA VAL A 97 -17.57 -4.48 3.22
C VAL A 97 -17.85 -3.75 4.53
N CYS A 98 -19.12 -3.67 4.95
CA CYS A 98 -19.51 -3.07 6.22
C CYS A 98 -18.90 -3.82 7.42
N GLN A 99 -18.81 -5.15 7.37
CA GLN A 99 -18.16 -5.95 8.40
C GLN A 99 -16.67 -5.64 8.49
N LEU A 100 -15.96 -5.54 7.36
CA LEU A 100 -14.54 -5.17 7.34
C LEU A 100 -14.30 -3.77 7.90
N ALA A 101 -15.16 -2.80 7.58
CA ALA A 101 -15.04 -1.43 8.04
C ALA A 101 -15.19 -1.28 9.57
N ARG A 102 -15.90 -2.21 10.22
CA ARG A 102 -16.03 -2.25 11.70
C ARG A 102 -14.77 -2.80 12.38
N GLY A 103 -13.87 -3.43 11.63
CA GLY A 103 -12.68 -4.09 12.16
C GLY A 103 -12.97 -5.45 12.80
N PRO A 104 -11.92 -6.20 13.20
CA PRO A 104 -12.11 -7.36 14.07
C PRO A 104 -12.69 -6.89 15.40
N GLY A 105 -13.86 -7.42 15.75
CA GLY A 105 -14.45 -7.26 17.09
C GLY A 105 -13.70 -8.07 18.14
#